data_AF-A0A3N7GQT1-F1
#
_entry.id   AF-A0A3N7GQT1-F1
#
_cell.length_a   1.000
_cell.length_b   1.000
_cell.length_c   1.000
_cell.angle_alpha   90.00
_cell.angle_beta   90.00
_cell.angle_gamma   90.00
#
_symmetry.space_group_name_H-M   'P 1'
#
loop_
_entity.id
_entity.type
_entity.pdbx_description
1 polymer ?
#
loop_
_entity_poly.entity_id
_entity_poly.type
_entity_poly.pdbx_seq_one_letter_code
_entity_poly.pdbx_strand_id
1 'polypeptide(L)'
;MLAAVARYSRLMSEAAPPAAPQPASSASSANPYAPSTPVSIATPTPWGHAVVAGLALVGIVLNVIGGAGFPAAAPVEWLMNAGITIDLVAVLIACGIGFGVTLRARPVRPSLVLPWLGFGFSLVAFAAWAVSAVGLYETLFFDGRGRYMYDVGGVFLLGLPWTLGAIFSAYGLRRGTRAPLIAASWVGITLWAISLAGVLASALLYAADLTD
;
A
#
# COMPACT_ATOMS: atom_id res chain seq x y z
N MET A 1 11.28 40.94 81.23
CA MET A 1 9.84 41.29 81.21
C MET A 1 9.46 41.76 79.80
N LEU A 2 9.50 40.86 78.80
CA LEU A 2 9.34 41.20 77.37
C LEU A 2 8.95 39.95 76.55
N ALA A 3 7.89 39.23 76.97
CA ALA A 3 7.44 38.04 76.24
C ALA A 3 5.91 37.81 76.26
N ALA A 4 5.12 38.80 76.68
CA ALA A 4 3.67 38.61 76.87
C ALA A 4 2.78 39.31 75.83
N VAL A 5 3.31 40.19 74.96
CA VAL A 5 2.45 41.06 74.12
C VAL A 5 2.19 40.50 72.71
N ALA A 6 2.99 39.54 72.21
CA ALA A 6 2.88 39.08 70.82
C ALA A 6 1.76 38.05 70.55
N ARG A 7 1.03 37.59 71.58
CA ARG A 7 0.12 36.43 71.44
C ARG A 7 -1.36 36.78 71.20
N TYR A 8 -1.73 38.06 71.20
CA TYR A 8 -3.13 38.48 70.99
C TYR A 8 -3.45 38.99 69.57
N SER A 9 -2.46 39.28 68.73
CA SER A 9 -2.72 39.84 67.39
C SER A 9 -3.09 38.79 66.34
N ARG A 10 -3.06 37.48 66.66
CA ARG A 10 -3.19 36.39 65.69
C ARG A 10 -4.48 35.58 65.84
N LEU A 11 -5.54 36.18 66.39
CA LEU A 11 -6.84 35.51 66.57
C LEU A 11 -8.03 36.23 65.90
N MET A 12 -7.81 37.33 65.16
CA MET A 12 -8.92 38.12 64.60
C MET A 12 -8.83 38.43 63.09
N SER A 13 -8.03 37.71 62.30
CA SER A 13 -8.06 37.90 60.85
C SER A 13 -7.92 36.56 60.13
N GLU A 14 -9.07 35.95 59.84
CA GLU A 14 -9.40 35.22 58.60
C GLU A 14 -10.65 34.37 58.86
N ALA A 15 -11.81 35.03 58.94
CA ALA A 15 -13.04 34.36 58.56
C ALA A 15 -12.98 34.16 57.04
N ALA A 16 -12.74 32.93 56.61
CA ALA A 16 -12.76 32.58 55.20
C ALA A 16 -14.13 32.96 54.58
N PRO A 17 -14.16 33.60 53.40
CA PRO A 17 -15.43 33.88 52.74
C PRO A 17 -16.17 32.58 52.43
N PRO A 18 -17.52 32.57 52.48
CA PRO A 18 -18.30 31.38 52.19
C PRO A 18 -17.96 30.88 50.78
N ALA A 19 -17.73 29.57 50.66
CA ALA A 19 -17.41 28.91 49.40
C ALA A 19 -18.48 29.26 48.36
N ALA A 20 -18.06 29.80 47.21
CA ALA A 20 -18.94 30.01 46.07
C ALA A 20 -19.54 28.65 45.66
N PRO A 21 -20.83 28.57 45.30
CA PRO A 21 -21.42 27.33 44.82
C PRO A 21 -20.62 26.81 43.62
N GLN A 22 -20.04 25.62 43.74
CA GLN A 22 -19.46 24.96 42.57
C GLN A 22 -20.59 24.75 41.55
N PRO A 23 -20.41 25.12 40.27
CA PRO A 23 -21.36 24.72 39.24
C PRO A 23 -21.46 23.20 39.26
N ALA A 24 -22.69 22.69 39.38
CA ALA A 24 -22.95 21.26 39.39
C ALA A 24 -22.18 20.61 38.23
N SER A 25 -21.44 19.54 38.52
CA SER A 25 -20.83 18.72 37.49
C SER A 25 -21.92 18.40 36.47
N SER A 26 -21.76 18.84 35.22
CA SER A 26 -22.65 18.44 34.15
C SER A 26 -22.69 16.93 34.17
N ALA A 27 -23.85 16.37 34.54
CA ALA A 27 -24.08 14.94 34.45
C ALA A 27 -23.79 14.59 32.99
N SER A 28 -22.69 13.87 32.77
CA SER A 28 -22.37 13.30 31.47
C SER A 28 -23.61 12.55 31.04
N SER A 29 -24.29 13.06 30.01
CA SER A 29 -25.38 12.37 29.35
C SER A 29 -24.79 11.13 28.69
N ALA A 30 -24.61 10.08 29.49
CA ALA A 30 -24.25 8.76 29.04
C ALA A 30 -25.38 8.33 28.12
N ASN A 31 -25.15 8.47 26.81
CA ASN A 31 -26.09 8.10 25.79
C ASN A 31 -26.36 6.59 25.94
N PRO A 32 -27.57 6.14 26.32
CA PRO A 32 -27.85 4.72 26.59
C PRO A 32 -27.74 3.83 25.34
N TYR A 33 -27.60 4.46 24.18
CA TYR A 33 -27.56 3.86 22.85
C TYR A 33 -26.20 4.02 22.16
N ALA A 34 -25.09 4.05 22.90
CA ALA A 34 -23.80 3.78 22.28
C ALA A 34 -23.66 2.26 22.09
N PRO A 35 -23.85 1.68 20.88
CA PRO A 35 -23.50 0.29 20.68
C PRO A 35 -22.02 0.14 21.01
N SER A 36 -21.74 -0.60 22.07
CA SER A 36 -20.40 -1.05 22.46
C SER A 36 -19.94 -2.14 21.49
N THR A 37 -20.03 -1.90 20.19
CA THR A 37 -19.33 -2.75 19.22
C THR A 37 -17.84 -2.65 19.57
N PRO A 38 -17.19 -3.73 20.00
CA PRO A 38 -15.77 -3.69 20.27
C PRO A 38 -15.08 -3.20 19.00
N VAL A 39 -14.33 -2.10 19.13
CA VAL A 39 -13.57 -1.55 18.01
C VAL A 39 -12.61 -2.66 17.57
N SER A 40 -12.85 -3.23 16.39
CA SER A 40 -11.92 -4.20 15.81
C SER A 40 -10.56 -3.52 15.64
N ILE A 41 -9.54 -4.11 16.24
CA ILE A 41 -8.16 -3.61 16.18
C ILE A 41 -7.38 -4.53 15.25
N ALA A 42 -6.65 -3.94 14.31
CA ALA A 42 -5.80 -4.64 13.37
C ALA A 42 -4.36 -4.11 13.46
N THR A 43 -3.39 -4.98 13.20
CA THR A 43 -1.98 -4.59 13.15
C THR A 43 -1.50 -4.59 11.70
N PRO A 44 -0.94 -3.49 11.19
CA PRO A 44 -0.32 -3.47 9.86
C PRO A 44 0.77 -4.53 9.78
N THR A 45 0.90 -5.20 8.63
CA THR A 45 1.92 -6.23 8.45
C THR A 45 3.03 -5.73 7.54
N PRO A 46 4.31 -5.90 7.92
CA PRO A 46 5.41 -5.49 7.05
C PRO A 46 5.54 -6.41 5.82
N TRP A 47 4.98 -7.62 5.89
CA TRP A 47 5.17 -8.65 4.87
C TRP A 47 4.59 -8.30 3.51
N GLY A 48 3.39 -7.69 3.45
CA GLY A 48 2.80 -7.28 2.17
C GLY A 48 3.70 -6.28 1.44
N HIS A 49 4.21 -5.30 2.18
CA HIS A 49 5.17 -4.32 1.67
C HIS A 49 6.49 -4.94 1.25
N ALA A 50 7.06 -5.82 2.10
CA ALA A 50 8.33 -6.47 1.81
C ALA A 50 8.27 -7.33 0.54
N VAL A 51 7.19 -8.10 0.37
CA VAL A 51 6.98 -8.93 -0.83
C VAL A 51 6.86 -8.06 -2.08
N VAL A 52 5.98 -7.06 -2.06
CA VAL A 52 5.75 -6.21 -3.24
C VAL A 52 6.99 -5.38 -3.57
N ALA A 53 7.68 -4.83 -2.58
CA ALA A 53 8.94 -4.11 -2.79
C ALA A 53 10.04 -5.04 -3.34
N GLY A 54 10.17 -6.26 -2.80
CA GLY A 54 11.14 -7.24 -3.29
C GLY A 54 10.87 -7.66 -4.74
N LEU A 55 9.61 -7.93 -5.08
CA LEU A 55 9.20 -8.24 -6.45
C LEU A 55 9.41 -7.07 -7.40
N ALA A 56 9.10 -5.83 -6.97
CA ALA A 56 9.34 -4.65 -7.78
C ALA A 56 10.85 -4.44 -8.01
N LEU A 57 11.69 -4.66 -7.01
CA LEU A 57 13.15 -4.57 -7.16
C LEU A 57 13.68 -5.61 -8.17
N VAL A 58 13.26 -6.87 -8.04
CA VAL A 58 13.61 -7.92 -9.00
C VAL A 58 13.10 -7.56 -10.40
N GLY A 59 11.87 -7.06 -10.50
CA GLY A 59 11.29 -6.59 -11.75
C GLY A 59 12.10 -5.47 -12.39
N ILE A 60 12.52 -4.45 -11.64
CA ILE A 60 13.38 -3.37 -12.16
C ILE A 60 14.67 -3.95 -12.73
N VAL A 61 15.36 -4.82 -11.97
CA VAL A 61 16.64 -5.41 -12.41
C VAL A 61 16.45 -6.20 -13.70
N LEU A 62 15.45 -7.08 -13.76
CA LEU A 62 15.18 -7.90 -14.94
C LEU A 62 14.71 -7.06 -16.14
N ASN A 63 13.91 -6.03 -15.91
CA ASN A 63 13.40 -5.15 -16.97
C ASN A 63 14.52 -4.26 -17.54
N VAL A 64 15.47 -3.82 -16.72
CA VAL A 64 16.67 -3.11 -17.18
C VAL A 64 17.60 -4.04 -17.97
N ILE A 65 17.81 -5.27 -17.50
CA ILE A 65 18.60 -6.27 -18.22
C ILE A 65 17.96 -6.60 -19.58
N GLY A 66 16.64 -6.84 -19.61
CA GLY A 66 15.90 -7.05 -20.85
C GLY A 66 16.01 -5.84 -21.78
N GLY A 67 15.70 -4.64 -21.27
CA GLY A 67 15.81 -3.39 -22.03
C GLY A 67 17.20 -3.15 -22.62
N ALA A 68 18.28 -3.49 -21.92
CA ALA A 68 19.64 -3.34 -22.43
C ALA A 68 19.93 -4.18 -23.68
N GLY A 69 19.16 -5.25 -23.92
CA GLY A 69 19.23 -6.06 -25.15
C GLY A 69 18.36 -5.54 -26.30
N PHE A 70 17.58 -4.48 -26.10
CA PHE A 70 16.66 -3.99 -27.14
C PHE A 70 17.43 -3.34 -28.30
N PRO A 71 16.94 -3.47 -29.55
CA PRO A 71 17.52 -2.77 -30.69
C PRO A 71 17.51 -1.25 -30.48
N ALA A 72 18.60 -0.56 -30.87
CA ALA A 72 18.68 0.91 -30.74
C ALA A 72 17.65 1.65 -31.61
N ALA A 73 17.15 1.00 -32.67
CA ALA A 73 16.16 1.54 -33.59
C ALA A 73 14.70 1.23 -33.19
N ALA A 74 14.46 0.76 -31.96
CA ALA A 74 13.14 0.37 -31.44
C ALA A 74 12.63 1.40 -30.38
N PRO A 75 12.33 2.66 -30.78
CA PRO A 75 12.06 3.74 -29.83
C PRO A 75 10.78 3.54 -29.01
N VAL A 76 9.78 2.83 -29.56
CA VAL A 76 8.51 2.61 -28.86
C VAL A 76 8.70 1.58 -27.75
N GLU A 77 9.46 0.53 -28.03
CA GLU A 77 9.82 -0.53 -27.09
C GLU A 77 10.66 0.03 -25.94
N TRP A 78 11.62 0.91 -26.25
CA TRP A 78 12.38 1.66 -25.24
C TRP A 78 11.50 2.55 -24.37
N LEU A 79 10.56 3.29 -24.96
CA LEU A 79 9.62 4.14 -24.22
C LEU A 79 8.75 3.31 -23.27
N MET A 80 8.20 2.19 -23.74
CA MET A 80 7.38 1.31 -22.93
C MET A 80 8.17 0.67 -21.79
N ASN A 81 9.39 0.18 -22.09
CA ASN A 81 10.29 -0.37 -21.08
C ASN A 81 10.65 0.66 -19.99
N ALA A 82 10.91 1.90 -20.38
CA ALA A 82 11.18 2.99 -19.44
C ALA A 82 9.95 3.32 -18.57
N GLY A 83 8.75 3.40 -19.16
CA GLY A 83 7.52 3.64 -18.41
C GLY A 83 7.23 2.57 -17.37
N ILE A 84 7.36 1.30 -17.75
CA ILE A 84 7.22 0.16 -16.83
C ILE A 84 8.25 0.24 -15.71
N THR A 85 9.49 0.62 -16.01
CA THR A 85 10.54 0.81 -14.99
C THR A 85 10.15 1.91 -13.99
N ILE A 86 9.60 3.02 -14.47
CA ILE A 86 9.13 4.14 -13.62
C ILE A 86 8.01 3.67 -12.69
N ASP A 87 7.04 2.94 -13.20
CA ASP A 87 5.94 2.37 -12.41
C ASP A 87 6.48 1.44 -11.31
N LEU A 88 7.42 0.55 -11.64
CA LEU A 88 8.04 -0.34 -10.67
C LEU A 88 8.85 0.41 -9.61
N VAL A 89 9.55 1.48 -9.98
CA VAL A 89 10.25 2.36 -9.02
C VAL A 89 9.24 3.03 -8.08
N ALA A 90 8.09 3.49 -8.59
CA ALA A 90 7.04 4.05 -7.76
C ALA A 90 6.49 3.01 -6.76
N VAL A 91 6.24 1.78 -7.20
CA VAL A 91 5.84 0.65 -6.32
C VAL A 91 6.91 0.38 -5.26
N LEU A 92 8.19 0.31 -5.65
CA LEU A 92 9.32 0.05 -4.76
C LEU A 92 9.43 1.11 -3.67
N ILE A 93 9.36 2.39 -4.05
CA ILE A 93 9.43 3.52 -3.09
C ILE A 93 8.23 3.48 -2.14
N ALA A 94 7.02 3.39 -2.68
CA ALA A 94 5.80 3.40 -1.87
C ALA A 94 5.76 2.22 -0.87
N CYS A 95 6.10 1.01 -1.33
CA CYS A 95 6.13 -0.16 -0.47
C CYS A 95 7.34 -0.15 0.49
N GLY A 96 8.50 0.38 0.08
CA GLY A 96 9.66 0.56 0.96
C GLY A 96 9.37 1.50 2.13
N ILE A 97 8.70 2.64 1.85
CA ILE A 97 8.23 3.55 2.89
C ILE A 97 7.17 2.85 3.77
N GLY A 98 6.19 2.19 3.17
CA GLY A 98 5.16 1.43 3.89
C GLY A 98 5.74 0.37 4.83
N PHE A 99 6.78 -0.34 4.39
CA PHE A 99 7.53 -1.29 5.20
C PHE A 99 8.16 -0.60 6.43
N GLY A 100 8.94 0.47 6.21
CA GLY A 100 9.61 1.20 7.28
C GLY A 100 8.64 1.80 8.31
N VAL A 101 7.51 2.34 7.86
CA VAL A 101 6.44 2.85 8.75
C VAL A 101 5.82 1.70 9.55
N THR A 102 5.55 0.57 8.90
CA THR A 102 4.89 -0.58 9.54
C THR A 102 5.72 -1.21 10.65
N LEU A 103 7.05 -1.22 10.53
CA LEU A 103 7.94 -1.71 11.59
C LEU A 103 7.79 -0.96 12.92
N ARG A 104 7.30 0.28 12.88
CA ARG A 104 7.10 1.14 14.06
C ARG A 104 5.62 1.33 14.40
N ALA A 105 4.72 0.70 13.65
CA ALA A 105 3.30 0.98 13.73
C ALA A 105 2.64 0.33 14.95
N ARG A 106 1.71 1.07 15.56
CA ARG A 106 0.84 0.58 16.64
C ARG A 106 -0.42 -0.07 16.06
N PRO A 107 -1.16 -0.86 16.87
CA PRO A 107 -2.46 -1.35 16.45
C PRO A 107 -3.40 -0.19 16.05
N VAL A 108 -4.09 -0.34 14.92
CA VAL A 108 -4.92 0.68 14.28
C VAL A 108 -6.26 0.07 13.84
N ARG A 109 -7.20 0.90 13.39
CA ARG A 109 -8.45 0.39 12.80
C ARG A 109 -8.16 -0.43 11.53
N PRO A 110 -8.93 -1.49 11.25
CA PRO A 110 -8.81 -2.25 10.01
C PRO A 110 -9.07 -1.35 8.81
N SER A 111 -8.28 -1.55 7.75
CA SER A 111 -8.56 -0.92 6.46
C SER A 111 -9.67 -1.71 5.77
N LEU A 112 -10.80 -1.07 5.53
CA LEU A 112 -11.95 -1.71 4.87
C LEU A 112 -11.95 -1.49 3.35
N VAL A 113 -11.22 -0.47 2.86
CA VAL A 113 -11.31 -0.02 1.47
C VAL A 113 -10.08 -0.40 0.66
N LEU A 114 -8.87 -0.26 1.23
CA LEU A 114 -7.61 -0.50 0.50
C LEU A 114 -7.50 -1.92 -0.07
N PRO A 115 -7.87 -3.00 0.65
CA PRO A 115 -7.85 -4.34 0.07
C PRO A 115 -8.67 -4.48 -1.22
N TRP A 116 -9.86 -3.85 -1.25
CA TRP A 116 -10.75 -3.93 -2.40
C TRP A 116 -10.31 -3.03 -3.55
N LEU A 117 -9.76 -1.85 -3.25
CA LEU A 117 -9.13 -1.01 -4.28
C LEU A 117 -7.91 -1.70 -4.89
N GLY A 118 -7.05 -2.29 -4.06
CA GLY A 118 -5.89 -3.05 -4.51
C GLY A 118 -6.28 -4.22 -5.41
N PHE A 119 -7.26 -5.02 -4.98
CA PHE A 119 -7.84 -6.08 -5.80
C PHE A 119 -8.41 -5.55 -7.12
N GLY A 120 -9.29 -4.53 -7.07
CA GLY A 120 -9.97 -4.02 -8.24
C GLY A 120 -9.02 -3.45 -9.29
N PHE A 121 -8.05 -2.63 -8.87
CA PHE A 121 -7.06 -2.09 -9.79
C PHE A 121 -6.13 -3.16 -10.37
N SER A 122 -5.70 -4.13 -9.55
CA SER A 122 -4.88 -5.24 -10.03
C SER A 122 -5.63 -6.11 -11.03
N LEU A 123 -6.93 -6.36 -10.79
CA LEU A 123 -7.78 -7.11 -11.70
C LEU A 123 -7.95 -6.41 -13.05
N VAL A 124 -8.21 -5.10 -13.03
CA VAL A 124 -8.38 -4.31 -14.26
C VAL A 124 -7.08 -4.30 -15.07
N ALA A 125 -5.93 -4.04 -14.43
CA ALA A 125 -4.62 -4.07 -15.09
C ALA A 125 -4.27 -5.47 -15.61
N PHE A 126 -4.52 -6.51 -14.81
CA PHE A 126 -4.31 -7.90 -15.21
C PHE A 126 -5.17 -8.28 -16.41
N ALA A 127 -6.47 -7.93 -16.42
CA ALA A 127 -7.35 -8.23 -17.54
C ALA A 127 -6.90 -7.51 -18.83
N ALA A 128 -6.51 -6.24 -18.73
CA ALA A 128 -5.99 -5.50 -19.88
C ALA A 128 -4.71 -6.12 -20.43
N TRP A 129 -3.77 -6.51 -19.56
CA TRP A 129 -2.58 -7.26 -19.94
C TRP A 129 -2.95 -8.59 -20.59
N ALA A 130 -3.76 -9.42 -19.92
CA ALA A 130 -4.10 -10.76 -20.40
C ALA A 130 -4.80 -10.75 -21.76
N VAL A 131 -5.55 -9.70 -22.10
CA VAL A 131 -6.21 -9.56 -23.42
C VAL A 131 -5.25 -8.99 -24.48
N SER A 132 -4.28 -8.15 -24.09
CA SER A 132 -3.33 -7.56 -25.03
C SER A 132 -2.09 -8.41 -25.28
N ALA A 133 -1.75 -9.35 -24.39
CA ALA A 133 -0.56 -10.20 -24.44
C ALA A 133 -0.57 -11.32 -25.50
N VAL A 134 -1.13 -11.02 -26.67
CA VAL A 134 -1.28 -11.95 -27.79
C VAL A 134 0.07 -12.43 -28.29
N GLY A 135 1.08 -11.57 -28.38
CA GLY A 135 2.42 -11.93 -28.83
C GLY A 135 3.11 -12.93 -27.89
N LEU A 136 2.93 -12.75 -26.58
CA LEU A 136 3.47 -13.66 -25.57
C LEU A 136 2.79 -15.03 -25.68
N TYR A 137 1.48 -15.07 -25.92
CA TYR A 137 0.78 -16.34 -26.13
C TYR A 137 1.23 -17.03 -27.43
N GLU A 138 1.40 -16.26 -28.51
CA GLU A 138 1.94 -16.77 -29.78
C GLU A 138 3.32 -17.40 -29.59
N THR A 139 4.19 -16.72 -28.85
CA THR A 139 5.57 -17.18 -28.60
C THR A 139 5.62 -18.40 -27.69
N LEU A 140 4.78 -18.45 -26.64
CA LEU A 140 4.81 -19.54 -25.66
C LEU A 140 4.06 -20.80 -26.12
N PHE A 141 3.03 -20.66 -26.96
CA PHE A 141 2.11 -21.76 -27.27
C PHE A 141 2.02 -22.11 -28.75
N PHE A 142 2.46 -21.24 -29.66
CA PHE A 142 2.22 -21.38 -31.10
C PHE A 142 3.48 -21.19 -31.97
N ASP A 143 4.68 -21.24 -31.38
CA ASP A 143 5.99 -21.05 -32.04
C ASP A 143 6.07 -19.75 -32.87
N GLY A 144 5.27 -18.74 -32.51
CA GLY A 144 5.26 -17.42 -33.15
C GLY A 144 6.36 -16.50 -32.63
N ARG A 145 6.58 -15.38 -33.33
CA ARG A 145 7.41 -14.27 -32.84
C ARG A 145 6.49 -13.10 -32.51
N GLY A 146 6.02 -13.10 -31.26
CA GLY A 146 5.16 -12.04 -30.76
C GLY A 146 5.85 -10.69 -30.76
N ARG A 147 5.10 -9.58 -30.69
CA ARG A 147 5.71 -8.24 -30.59
C ARG A 147 5.67 -7.72 -29.16
N TYR A 148 6.83 -7.34 -28.62
CA TYR A 148 6.97 -6.85 -27.24
C TYR A 148 5.94 -5.75 -26.89
N MET A 149 5.74 -4.80 -27.82
CA MET A 149 4.81 -3.68 -27.64
C MET A 149 3.36 -4.13 -27.36
N TYR A 150 2.90 -5.21 -27.99
CA TYR A 150 1.57 -5.75 -27.73
C TYR A 150 1.50 -6.43 -26.36
N ASP A 151 2.58 -7.10 -25.98
CA ASP A 151 2.63 -7.89 -24.76
C ASP A 151 2.60 -7.08 -23.48
N VAL A 152 3.16 -5.87 -23.54
CA VAL A 152 3.20 -4.96 -22.40
C VAL A 152 2.18 -3.83 -22.50
N GLY A 153 1.52 -3.66 -23.65
CA GLY A 153 0.67 -2.51 -23.95
C GLY A 153 -0.44 -2.29 -22.92
N GLY A 154 -1.11 -3.36 -22.48
CA GLY A 154 -2.16 -3.29 -21.46
C GLY A 154 -1.65 -2.81 -20.09
N VAL A 155 -0.47 -3.27 -19.67
CA VAL A 155 0.17 -2.81 -18.42
C VAL A 155 0.64 -1.37 -18.55
N PHE A 156 1.28 -1.03 -19.66
CA PHE A 156 1.81 0.32 -19.91
C PHE A 156 0.70 1.37 -19.92
N LEU A 157 -0.40 1.13 -20.65
CA LEU A 157 -1.53 2.06 -20.71
C LEU A 157 -2.28 2.17 -19.38
N LEU A 158 -2.29 1.09 -18.59
CA LEU A 158 -2.90 1.06 -17.26
C LEU A 158 -1.84 1.07 -16.14
N GLY A 159 -0.70 1.74 -16.37
CA GLY A 159 0.41 1.81 -15.42
C GLY A 159 -0.01 2.34 -14.04
N LEU A 160 -0.90 3.34 -14.02
CA LEU A 160 -1.49 3.88 -12.79
C LEU A 160 -2.33 2.83 -12.04
N PRO A 161 -3.39 2.21 -12.63
CA PRO A 161 -4.07 1.08 -11.99
C PRO A 161 -3.14 -0.05 -11.56
N TRP A 162 -2.18 -0.46 -12.41
CA TRP A 162 -1.26 -1.54 -12.09
C TRP A 162 -0.41 -1.23 -10.84
N THR A 163 0.18 -0.03 -10.79
CA THR A 163 0.96 0.48 -9.67
C THR A 163 0.13 0.61 -8.40
N LEU A 164 -1.04 1.23 -8.48
CA LEU A 164 -1.94 1.41 -7.32
C LEU A 164 -2.50 0.08 -6.83
N GLY A 165 -2.72 -0.88 -7.72
CA GLY A 165 -3.13 -2.24 -7.40
C GLY A 165 -2.16 -2.94 -6.45
N ALA A 166 -0.86 -2.89 -6.77
CA ALA A 166 0.19 -3.41 -5.91
C ALA A 166 0.26 -2.70 -4.55
N ILE A 167 0.28 -1.35 -4.59
CA ILE A 167 0.43 -0.50 -3.40
C ILE A 167 -0.75 -0.72 -2.45
N PHE A 168 -1.99 -0.57 -2.92
CA PHE A 168 -3.17 -0.70 -2.05
C PHE A 168 -3.36 -2.12 -1.54
N SER A 169 -3.02 -3.14 -2.32
CA SER A 169 -3.02 -4.52 -1.85
C SER A 169 -2.00 -4.73 -0.72
N ALA A 170 -0.78 -4.17 -0.85
CA ALA A 170 0.23 -4.23 0.21
C ALA A 170 -0.21 -3.49 1.49
N TYR A 171 -0.72 -2.26 1.37
CA TYR A 171 -1.22 -1.47 2.50
C TYR A 171 -2.51 -2.04 3.13
N GLY A 172 -3.26 -2.84 2.36
CA GLY A 172 -4.46 -3.54 2.80
C GLY A 172 -4.18 -4.70 3.75
N LEU A 173 -2.97 -5.27 3.71
CA LEU A 173 -2.62 -6.47 4.45
C LEU A 173 -2.37 -6.18 5.94
N ARG A 174 -3.30 -6.67 6.79
CA ARG A 174 -3.27 -6.47 8.26
C ARG A 174 -3.55 -7.77 9.00
N ARG A 175 -2.91 -7.98 10.14
CA ARG A 175 -3.23 -9.06 11.10
C ARG A 175 -4.43 -8.66 11.95
N GLY A 176 -5.26 -9.64 12.34
CA GLY A 176 -6.45 -9.42 13.16
C GLY A 176 -7.64 -8.78 12.42
N THR A 177 -7.62 -8.74 11.08
CA THR A 177 -8.75 -8.31 10.25
C THR A 177 -9.55 -9.50 9.72
N ARG A 178 -10.66 -9.23 9.02
CA ARG A 178 -11.53 -10.26 8.44
C ARG A 178 -10.83 -10.99 7.29
N ALA A 179 -11.01 -12.32 7.21
CA ALA A 179 -10.39 -13.17 6.19
C ALA A 179 -10.61 -12.68 4.74
N PRO A 180 -11.80 -12.20 4.32
CA PRO A 180 -12.01 -11.70 2.96
C PRO A 180 -11.11 -10.50 2.60
N LEU A 181 -10.76 -9.64 3.56
CA LEU A 181 -9.90 -8.48 3.31
C LEU A 181 -8.43 -8.90 3.12
N ILE A 182 -8.00 -9.91 3.88
CA ILE A 182 -6.68 -10.53 3.71
C ILE A 182 -6.62 -11.22 2.34
N ALA A 183 -7.67 -11.97 1.99
CA ALA A 183 -7.78 -12.65 0.70
C ALA A 183 -7.76 -11.66 -0.46
N ALA A 184 -8.56 -10.59 -0.43
CA ALA A 184 -8.57 -9.57 -1.46
C ALA A 184 -7.18 -8.93 -1.66
N SER A 185 -6.48 -8.64 -0.56
CA SER A 185 -5.11 -8.11 -0.61
C SER A 185 -4.14 -9.09 -1.27
N TRP A 186 -4.17 -10.36 -0.88
CA TRP A 186 -3.28 -11.37 -1.47
C TRP A 186 -3.61 -11.65 -2.93
N VAL A 187 -4.89 -11.75 -3.29
CA VAL A 187 -5.31 -11.93 -4.69
C VAL A 187 -4.86 -10.73 -5.53
N GLY A 188 -4.99 -9.50 -5.02
CA GLY A 188 -4.47 -8.31 -5.71
C GLY A 188 -2.95 -8.37 -5.93
N ILE A 189 -2.17 -8.71 -4.90
CA ILE A 189 -0.71 -8.91 -5.03
C ILE A 189 -0.40 -9.99 -6.09
N THR A 190 -1.11 -11.12 -6.05
CA THR A 190 -0.89 -12.22 -6.98
C THR A 190 -1.20 -11.83 -8.42
N LEU A 191 -2.33 -11.16 -8.67
CA LEU A 191 -2.69 -10.69 -10.01
C LEU A 191 -1.66 -9.71 -10.57
N TRP A 192 -1.20 -8.77 -9.73
CA TRP A 192 -0.12 -7.86 -10.09
C TRP A 192 1.20 -8.60 -10.38
N ALA A 193 1.54 -9.61 -9.57
CA ALA A 193 2.76 -10.39 -9.76
C ALA A 193 2.73 -11.25 -11.03
N ILE A 194 1.56 -11.78 -11.42
CA ILE A 194 1.40 -12.53 -12.67
C ILE A 194 1.62 -11.61 -13.88
N SER A 195 0.99 -10.44 -13.90
CA SER A 195 1.20 -9.50 -15.02
C SER A 195 2.64 -8.98 -15.05
N LEU A 196 3.27 -8.75 -13.89
CA LEU A 196 4.71 -8.47 -13.81
C LEU A 196 5.54 -9.57 -14.47
N ALA A 197 5.31 -10.84 -14.11
CA ALA A 197 6.05 -11.96 -14.68
C ALA A 197 5.89 -12.03 -16.21
N GLY A 198 4.68 -11.77 -16.72
CA GLY A 198 4.42 -11.69 -18.16
C GLY A 198 5.18 -10.58 -18.86
N VAL A 199 5.17 -9.38 -18.29
CA VAL A 199 5.94 -8.22 -18.81
C VAL A 199 7.44 -8.52 -18.84
N LEU A 200 7.99 -9.08 -17.75
CA LEU A 200 9.41 -9.41 -17.67
C LEU A 200 9.80 -10.53 -18.64
N ALA A 201 8.95 -11.55 -18.78
CA ALA A 201 9.16 -12.60 -19.77
C ALA A 201 9.21 -12.01 -21.18
N SER A 202 8.28 -11.12 -21.52
CA SER A 202 8.24 -10.45 -22.84
C SER A 202 9.50 -9.62 -23.09
N ALA A 203 9.95 -8.83 -22.10
CA ALA A 203 11.18 -8.05 -22.22
C ALA A 203 12.42 -8.93 -22.42
N LEU A 204 12.53 -10.04 -21.67
CA LEU A 204 13.66 -10.96 -21.78
C LEU A 204 13.67 -11.75 -23.09
N LEU A 205 12.50 -12.17 -23.57
CA LEU A 205 12.37 -12.85 -24.86
C LEU A 205 12.72 -11.93 -26.02
N TYR A 206 12.29 -10.66 -25.95
CA TYR A 206 12.62 -9.66 -26.96
C TYR A 206 14.12 -9.34 -26.96
N ALA A 207 14.72 -9.19 -25.78
CA ALA A 207 16.17 -9.00 -25.64
C ALA A 207 16.99 -10.17 -26.20
N ALA A 208 16.43 -11.38 -26.18
CA ALA A 208 17.06 -12.59 -26.69
C ALA A 208 16.82 -12.83 -28.19
N ASP A 209 16.16 -11.90 -28.90
CA ASP A 209 15.78 -12.04 -30.31
C ASP A 209 14.89 -13.28 -30.59
N LEU A 210 14.13 -13.70 -29.57
CA LEU A 210 13.15 -14.78 -29.67
C LEU A 210 11.75 -14.26 -30.05
N THR A 211 11.55 -12.94 -29.95
CA THR A 211 10.33 -12.23 -30.32
C THR A 211 10.68 -10.98 -31.13
N ASP A 212 9.69 -10.38 -31.79
CA ASP A 212 9.81 -9.21 -32.66
C ASP A 212 9.45 -7.87 -31.99
#